data_AF-A0A968TRP4-F1
#
_entry.id   AF-A0A968TRP4-F1
#
_cell.length_a   1.000
_cell.length_b   1.000
_cell.length_c   1.000
_cell.angle_alpha   90.00
_cell.angle_beta   90.00
_cell.angle_gamma   90.00
#
_symmetry.space_group_name_H-M   'P 1'
#
loop_
_entity.id
_entity.type
_entity.pdbx_description
1 polymer ?
#
loop_
_entity_poly.entity_id
_entity_poly.type
_entity_poly.pdbx_seq_one_letter_code
_entity_poly.pdbx_strand_id
1 'polypeptide(L)'
;FAYMVDKFGRIPNGNRDYYLSRSQPPFFALMVALWEHKFGANSAATFLPALKREHAFWMEGPRAVDLGEGVVLNRYWDDKPAPRPEAYKEDVELSAGSGRAPEDVYRNLRAAAESGWDFSTRWFADPTRFASIRTVDYIPVDLNCLLYFMEKNCGSGCRRGDRSVASLSRTNPPGGATGSSSIFGMTTPAFSAITCGANENSRLRSPPRPSFPYSRVSPPARRQERSPSFWKESCSSQAV
;
A
#
# COMPACT_ATOMS: atom_id res chain seq x y z
N PHE A 1 -8.54 13.84 -9.78
CA PHE A 1 -8.30 12.87 -8.68
C PHE A 1 -9.60 12.31 -8.14
N ALA A 2 -10.55 13.15 -7.70
CA ALA A 2 -11.89 12.70 -7.27
C ALA A 2 -12.54 11.65 -8.19
N TYR A 3 -12.63 11.93 -9.51
CA TYR A 3 -13.13 10.97 -10.50
C TYR A 3 -12.46 9.60 -10.46
N MET A 4 -11.14 9.54 -10.23
CA MET A 4 -10.41 8.27 -10.18
C MET A 4 -10.74 7.49 -8.92
N VAL A 5 -10.85 8.17 -7.78
CA VAL A 5 -11.33 7.55 -6.55
C VAL A 5 -12.77 7.05 -6.72
N ASP A 6 -13.62 7.83 -7.39
CA ASP A 6 -15.00 7.43 -7.65
C ASP A 6 -15.08 6.18 -8.53
N LYS A 7 -14.24 6.09 -9.55
CA LYS A 7 -14.28 5.01 -10.54
C LYS A 7 -13.52 3.75 -10.10
N PHE A 8 -12.39 3.92 -9.41
CA PHE A 8 -11.44 2.84 -9.13
C PHE A 8 -11.24 2.57 -7.64
N GLY A 9 -11.87 3.36 -6.75
CA GLY A 9 -11.72 3.26 -5.30
C GLY A 9 -10.40 3.83 -4.76
N ARG A 10 -9.49 4.27 -5.63
CA ARG A 10 -8.17 4.84 -5.29
C ARG A 10 -7.71 5.79 -6.39
N ILE A 11 -6.62 6.49 -6.13
CA ILE A 11 -5.87 7.21 -7.17
C ILE A 11 -4.76 6.28 -7.66
N PRO A 12 -4.83 5.73 -8.89
CA PRO A 12 -3.76 4.89 -9.42
C PRO A 12 -2.43 5.67 -9.52
N ASN A 13 -1.32 4.94 -9.56
CA ASN A 13 0.02 5.53 -9.76
C ASN A 13 0.08 6.43 -11.00
N GLY A 14 -0.55 5.99 -12.09
CA GLY A 14 -0.79 6.80 -13.29
C GLY A 14 -2.03 6.32 -14.05
N ASN A 15 -2.43 7.07 -15.07
CA ASN A 15 -3.67 6.80 -15.84
C ASN A 15 -3.46 5.74 -16.93
N ARG A 16 -2.97 4.55 -16.54
CA ARG A 16 -2.79 3.39 -17.42
C ARG A 16 -3.24 2.11 -16.71
N ASP A 17 -3.75 1.15 -17.47
CA ASP A 17 -4.39 -0.06 -16.92
C ASP A 17 -3.48 -0.86 -15.99
N TYR A 18 -2.18 -0.92 -16.29
CA TYR A 18 -1.21 -1.64 -15.47
C TYR A 18 -0.87 -0.97 -14.13
N TYR A 19 -1.34 0.26 -13.90
CA TYR A 19 -1.28 0.95 -12.61
C TYR A 19 -2.52 0.73 -11.74
N LEU A 20 -3.58 0.13 -12.27
CA LEU A 20 -4.80 -0.15 -11.51
C LEU A 20 -4.60 -1.16 -10.38
N SER A 21 -3.40 -1.64 -10.06
CA SER A 21 -3.16 -2.53 -8.90
C SER A 21 -2.54 -1.84 -7.68
N ARG A 22 -2.16 -0.57 -7.83
CA ARG A 22 -1.50 0.23 -6.80
C ARG A 22 -1.89 1.70 -6.89
N SER A 23 -1.60 2.43 -5.84
CA SER A 23 -1.75 3.88 -5.77
C SER A 23 -0.40 4.59 -5.92
N GLN A 24 -0.27 5.75 -5.27
CA GLN A 24 0.93 6.54 -5.07
C GLN A 24 0.79 7.30 -3.73
N PRO A 25 1.80 8.00 -3.20
CA PRO A 25 1.66 8.73 -1.94
C PRO A 25 0.40 9.65 -1.94
N PRO A 26 -0.46 9.59 -0.90
CA PRO A 26 -1.79 10.18 -0.95
C PRO A 26 -1.81 11.70 -0.72
N PHE A 27 -1.44 12.45 -1.76
CA PHE A 27 -1.43 13.91 -1.76
C PHE A 27 -2.80 14.55 -2.00
N PHE A 28 -3.86 13.78 -2.27
CA PHE A 28 -5.16 14.36 -2.62
C PHE A 28 -5.75 15.24 -1.51
N ALA A 29 -5.59 14.87 -0.24
CA ALA A 29 -5.99 15.71 0.89
C ALA A 29 -5.26 17.07 0.91
N LEU A 30 -3.97 17.10 0.58
CA LEU A 30 -3.19 18.34 0.45
C LEU A 30 -3.69 19.19 -0.72
N MET A 31 -4.02 18.57 -1.86
CA MET A 31 -4.61 19.28 -3.01
C MET A 31 -5.97 19.89 -2.66
N VAL A 32 -6.80 19.18 -1.91
CA VAL A 32 -8.10 19.70 -1.44
C VAL A 32 -7.90 20.84 -0.44
N ALA A 33 -6.92 20.75 0.47
CA ALA A 33 -6.59 21.85 1.38
C ALA A 33 -6.12 23.11 0.63
N LEU A 34 -5.30 22.94 -0.41
CA LEU A 34 -4.88 24.04 -1.29
C LEU A 34 -6.08 24.65 -2.04
N TRP A 35 -7.02 23.82 -2.49
CA TRP A 35 -8.27 24.26 -3.10
C TRP A 35 -9.12 25.09 -2.14
N GLU A 36 -9.31 24.62 -0.89
CA GLU A 36 -10.02 25.35 0.16
C GLU A 36 -9.38 26.72 0.44
N HIS A 37 -8.05 26.77 0.49
CA HIS A 37 -7.31 28.01 0.69
C HIS A 37 -7.56 29.02 -0.45
N LYS A 38 -7.64 28.54 -1.70
CA LYS A 38 -7.85 29.41 -2.88
C LYS A 38 -9.31 29.81 -3.09
N PHE A 39 -10.26 28.94 -2.81
CA PHE A 39 -11.68 29.11 -3.18
C PHE A 39 -12.63 29.21 -1.98
N GLY A 40 -12.10 29.23 -0.75
CA GLY A 40 -12.85 29.48 0.48
C GLY A 40 -13.29 28.22 1.24
N ALA A 41 -13.65 28.41 2.51
CA ALA A 41 -13.79 27.40 3.56
C ALA A 41 -14.81 26.27 3.32
N ASN A 42 -15.66 26.38 2.29
CA ASN A 42 -16.67 25.36 1.96
C ASN A 42 -16.41 24.68 0.61
N SER A 43 -15.45 25.17 -0.17
CA SER A 43 -15.15 24.64 -1.50
C SER A 43 -14.60 23.21 -1.48
N ALA A 44 -14.04 22.77 -0.34
CA ALA A 44 -13.56 21.42 -0.11
C ALA A 44 -14.66 20.37 0.17
N ALA A 45 -15.88 20.81 0.55
CA ALA A 45 -16.96 19.90 0.94
C ALA A 45 -17.34 18.91 -0.18
N THR A 46 -17.28 19.37 -1.43
CA THR A 46 -17.54 18.55 -2.62
C THR A 46 -16.59 17.34 -2.75
N PHE A 47 -15.38 17.42 -2.17
CA PHE A 47 -14.39 16.34 -2.26
C PHE A 47 -14.41 15.39 -1.07
N LEU A 48 -15.19 15.68 -0.02
CA LEU A 48 -15.26 14.85 1.18
C LEU A 48 -15.63 13.38 0.90
N PRO A 49 -16.60 13.06 0.01
CA PRO A 49 -16.90 11.67 -0.32
C PRO A 49 -15.72 10.93 -0.96
N ALA A 50 -14.95 11.60 -1.81
CA ALA A 50 -13.77 11.02 -2.44
C ALA A 50 -12.64 10.84 -1.41
N LEU A 51 -12.39 11.81 -0.53
CA LEU A 51 -11.39 11.69 0.53
C LEU A 51 -11.68 10.51 1.49
N LYS A 52 -12.95 10.32 1.87
CA LYS A 52 -13.36 9.17 2.69
C LYS A 52 -13.09 7.83 1.99
N ARG A 53 -13.33 7.75 0.68
CA ARG A 53 -13.09 6.52 -0.10
C ARG A 53 -11.61 6.24 -0.27
N GLU A 54 -10.80 7.26 -0.53
CA GLU A 54 -9.35 7.10 -0.60
C GLU A 54 -8.78 6.67 0.77
N HIS A 55 -9.22 7.29 1.87
CA HIS A 55 -8.82 6.85 3.22
C HIS A 55 -9.19 5.39 3.47
N ALA A 56 -10.42 4.99 3.14
CA ALA A 56 -10.86 3.60 3.28
C ALA A 56 -9.96 2.62 2.51
N PHE A 57 -9.51 2.98 1.31
CA PHE A 57 -8.54 2.18 0.55
C PHE A 57 -7.22 1.98 1.31
N TRP A 58 -6.69 3.01 1.97
CA TRP A 58 -5.46 2.90 2.75
C TRP A 58 -5.62 2.07 4.03
N MET A 59 -6.82 2.08 4.61
CA MET A 59 -7.15 1.31 5.81
C MET A 59 -7.55 -0.15 5.53
N GLU A 60 -7.55 -0.58 4.27
CA GLU A 60 -8.00 -1.91 3.88
C GLU A 60 -6.85 -2.92 3.72
N GLY A 61 -7.09 -4.14 4.20
CA GLY A 61 -6.26 -5.31 3.94
C GLY A 61 -4.82 -5.15 4.42
N PRO A 62 -3.82 -5.63 3.65
CA PRO A 62 -2.43 -5.68 4.08
C PRO A 62 -1.75 -4.30 4.13
N ARG A 63 -2.41 -3.22 3.72
CA ARG A 63 -1.90 -1.85 3.81
C ARG A 63 -1.94 -1.33 5.24
N ALA A 64 -2.98 -1.70 6.01
CA ALA A 64 -3.10 -1.38 7.42
C ALA A 64 -2.41 -2.46 8.27
N VAL A 65 -1.42 -2.06 9.05
CA VAL A 65 -0.63 -2.94 9.92
C VAL A 65 -0.97 -2.62 11.36
N ASP A 66 -1.58 -3.58 12.04
CA ASP A 66 -1.78 -3.55 13.49
C ASP A 66 -0.46 -3.85 14.20
N LEU A 67 0.02 -2.88 14.97
CA LEU A 67 1.24 -2.97 15.77
C LEU A 67 0.97 -3.45 17.20
N GLY A 68 -0.29 -3.74 17.54
CA GLY A 68 -0.76 -4.02 18.88
C GLY A 68 -1.25 -2.77 19.60
N GLU A 69 -1.93 -2.97 20.74
CA GLU A 69 -2.39 -1.89 21.63
C GLU A 69 -3.29 -0.84 20.95
N GLY A 70 -3.98 -1.22 19.86
CA GLY A 70 -4.83 -0.33 19.09
C GLY A 70 -4.06 0.65 18.19
N VAL A 71 -2.76 0.43 17.96
CA VAL A 71 -1.95 1.23 17.04
C VAL A 71 -1.98 0.60 15.65
N VAL A 72 -2.58 1.29 14.69
CA VAL A 72 -2.54 0.92 13.28
C VAL A 72 -1.71 1.95 12.52
N LEU A 73 -0.73 1.47 11.76
CA LEU A 73 0.04 2.28 10.80
C LEU A 73 -0.01 1.63 9.42
N ASN A 74 0.25 2.42 8.38
CA ASN A 74 0.12 1.96 7.01
C ASN A 74 1.47 1.68 6.36
N ARG A 75 1.47 0.79 5.37
CA ARG A 75 2.58 0.52 4.46
C ARG A 75 2.14 0.55 3.01
N TYR A 76 3.10 0.74 2.11
CA TYR A 76 2.86 0.58 0.68
C TYR A 76 2.68 -0.90 0.31
N TRP A 77 1.73 -1.16 -0.58
CA TRP A 77 1.34 -2.50 -1.03
C TRP A 77 0.65 -2.44 -2.40
N ASP A 78 1.15 -3.21 -3.37
CA ASP A 78 0.42 -3.49 -4.62
C ASP A 78 -0.26 -4.85 -4.51
N ASP A 79 -1.51 -4.98 -4.97
CA ASP A 79 -2.30 -6.21 -4.83
C ASP A 79 -1.85 -7.35 -5.76
N LYS A 80 -1.01 -7.08 -6.77
CA LYS A 80 -0.50 -8.08 -7.71
C LYS A 80 0.95 -8.51 -7.39
N PRO A 81 1.21 -9.79 -7.07
CA PRO A 81 2.57 -10.33 -6.91
C PRO A 81 3.14 -10.82 -8.26
N ALA A 82 3.17 -9.96 -9.28
CA ALA A 82 3.61 -10.31 -10.63
C ALA A 82 4.65 -9.30 -11.14
N PRO A 83 5.48 -9.59 -12.17
CA PRO A 83 6.35 -8.58 -12.75
C PRO A 83 5.53 -7.38 -13.26
N ARG A 84 6.10 -6.17 -13.17
CA ARG A 84 5.50 -4.94 -13.67
C ARG A 84 5.47 -4.96 -15.20
N PRO A 85 4.31 -4.78 -15.87
CA PRO A 85 4.25 -4.76 -17.32
C PRO A 85 5.19 -3.72 -17.95
N GLU A 86 5.37 -2.58 -17.30
CA GLU A 86 6.24 -1.49 -17.76
C GLU A 86 7.75 -1.73 -17.54
N ALA A 87 8.12 -2.76 -16.76
CA ALA A 87 9.50 -3.11 -16.41
C ALA A 87 9.66 -4.64 -16.29
N TYR A 88 9.04 -5.37 -17.22
CA TYR A 88 8.83 -6.80 -17.08
C TYR A 88 10.15 -7.57 -17.06
N LYS A 89 11.05 -7.23 -17.99
CA LYS A 89 12.34 -7.90 -18.15
C LYS A 89 13.19 -7.72 -16.89
N GLU A 90 13.28 -6.49 -16.41
CA GLU A 90 14.06 -6.09 -15.24
C GLU A 90 13.57 -6.81 -13.97
N ASP A 91 12.24 -6.86 -13.77
CA ASP A 91 11.65 -7.54 -12.61
C ASP A 91 11.94 -9.04 -12.65
N VAL A 92 11.81 -9.69 -13.82
CA VAL A 92 12.07 -11.13 -13.99
C VAL A 92 13.55 -11.47 -13.78
N GLU A 93 14.47 -10.70 -14.35
CA GLU A 93 15.92 -10.91 -14.19
C GLU A 93 16.35 -10.74 -12.73
N LEU A 94 15.85 -9.71 -12.04
CA LEU A 94 16.15 -9.49 -10.63
C LEU A 94 15.60 -10.61 -9.74
N SER A 95 14.37 -11.04 -10.03
CA SER A 95 13.71 -12.13 -9.33
C SER A 95 14.47 -13.45 -9.47
N ALA A 96 14.89 -13.79 -10.69
CA ALA A 96 15.70 -14.98 -10.97
C ALA A 96 17.05 -14.98 -10.23
N GLY A 97 17.71 -13.83 -10.13
CA GLY A 97 18.98 -13.67 -9.40
C GLY A 97 18.85 -13.54 -7.88
N SER A 98 17.62 -13.46 -7.34
CA SER A 98 17.41 -13.11 -5.93
C SER A 98 17.61 -14.25 -4.94
N GLY A 99 17.34 -15.49 -5.35
CA GLY A 99 17.24 -16.66 -4.46
C GLY A 99 15.99 -16.67 -3.56
N ARG A 100 15.02 -15.77 -3.80
CA ARG A 100 13.76 -15.65 -3.05
C ARG A 100 12.59 -16.14 -3.88
N ALA A 101 11.43 -16.34 -3.25
CA ALA A 101 10.20 -16.61 -3.98
C ALA A 101 9.90 -15.44 -4.93
N PRO A 102 9.62 -15.70 -6.23
CA PRO A 102 9.40 -14.63 -7.20
C PRO A 102 8.32 -13.63 -6.80
N GLU A 103 7.20 -14.15 -6.28
CA GLU A 103 6.07 -13.35 -5.81
C GLU A 103 6.46 -12.34 -4.71
N ASP A 104 7.36 -12.73 -3.79
CA ASP A 104 7.86 -11.85 -2.73
C ASP A 104 8.69 -10.71 -3.32
N VAL A 105 9.54 -11.01 -4.31
CA VAL A 105 10.35 -9.99 -4.98
C VAL A 105 9.45 -9.01 -5.73
N TYR A 106 8.51 -9.53 -6.53
CA TYR A 106 7.57 -8.72 -7.30
C TYR A 106 6.70 -7.81 -6.42
N ARG A 107 6.22 -8.33 -5.29
CA ARG A 107 5.44 -7.54 -4.33
C ARG A 107 6.23 -6.33 -3.83
N ASN A 108 7.49 -6.55 -3.48
CA ASN A 108 8.36 -5.50 -2.95
C ASN A 108 8.75 -4.45 -4.01
N LEU A 109 8.98 -4.89 -5.25
CA LEU A 109 9.23 -3.97 -6.37
C LEU A 109 8.03 -3.07 -6.64
N ARG A 110 6.82 -3.65 -6.67
CA ARG A 110 5.60 -2.88 -6.90
C ARG A 110 5.21 -1.98 -5.73
N ALA A 111 5.41 -2.42 -4.50
CA ALA A 111 5.24 -1.57 -3.33
C ALA A 111 6.22 -0.39 -3.34
N ALA A 112 7.47 -0.58 -3.82
CA ALA A 112 8.40 0.53 -4.00
C ALA A 112 7.91 1.50 -5.09
N ALA A 113 7.35 1.00 -6.19
CA ALA A 113 6.71 1.84 -7.20
C ALA A 113 5.49 2.60 -6.63
N GLU A 114 4.67 1.99 -5.77
CA GLU A 114 3.59 2.67 -5.06
C GLU A 114 4.12 3.77 -4.11
N SER A 115 5.31 3.60 -3.55
CA SER A 115 5.91 4.62 -2.68
C SER A 115 6.36 5.88 -3.42
N GLY A 116 6.55 5.81 -4.75
CA GLY A 116 7.20 6.86 -5.53
C GLY A 116 8.73 6.93 -5.36
N TRP A 117 9.31 5.98 -4.62
CA TRP A 117 10.76 5.82 -4.40
C TRP A 117 11.27 4.51 -5.05
N ASP A 118 11.00 4.31 -6.34
CA ASP A 118 11.48 3.19 -7.16
C ASP A 118 12.77 3.56 -7.94
N PHE A 119 13.96 3.14 -7.54
CA PHE A 119 14.30 2.40 -6.32
C PHE A 119 15.28 3.17 -5.44
N SER A 120 15.31 2.79 -4.17
CA SER A 120 16.12 3.44 -3.14
C SER A 120 16.67 2.41 -2.16
N THR A 121 17.90 2.62 -1.70
CA THR A 121 18.53 1.82 -0.62
C THR A 121 17.71 1.83 0.67
N ARG A 122 16.83 2.82 0.85
CA ARG A 122 15.80 2.88 1.91
C ARG A 122 15.03 1.56 2.08
N TRP A 123 14.78 0.85 0.98
CA TRP A 123 13.97 -0.36 0.96
C TRP A 123 14.78 -1.66 1.02
N PHE A 124 16.11 -1.58 1.04
CA PHE A 124 16.98 -2.74 0.86
C PHE A 124 17.41 -3.29 2.23
N ALA A 125 17.43 -4.62 2.36
CA ALA A 125 18.05 -5.24 3.53
C ALA A 125 19.59 -5.11 3.50
N ASP A 126 20.16 -5.16 2.31
CA ASP A 126 21.56 -4.92 1.99
C ASP A 126 21.62 -3.76 0.99
N PRO A 127 22.14 -2.58 1.38
CA PRO A 127 22.19 -1.39 0.53
C PRO A 127 22.93 -1.58 -0.80
N THR A 128 23.81 -2.58 -0.89
CA THR A 128 24.62 -2.85 -2.10
C THR A 128 23.96 -3.86 -3.04
N ARG A 129 22.93 -4.56 -2.57
CA ARG A 129 22.26 -5.64 -3.31
C ARG A 129 20.78 -5.30 -3.54
N PHE A 130 20.45 -4.90 -4.77
CA PHE A 130 19.08 -4.56 -5.15
C PHE A 130 18.07 -5.71 -4.90
N ALA A 131 18.46 -6.96 -5.12
CA ALA A 131 17.60 -8.13 -4.87
C ALA A 131 17.18 -8.31 -3.39
N SER A 132 17.81 -7.57 -2.47
CA SER A 132 17.46 -7.52 -1.05
C SER A 132 16.27 -6.60 -0.73
N ILE A 133 15.62 -6.01 -1.73
CA ILE A 133 14.45 -5.14 -1.58
C ILE A 133 13.33 -5.80 -0.78
N ARG A 134 12.85 -5.12 0.26
CA ARG A 134 11.83 -5.61 1.19
C ARG A 134 10.87 -4.50 1.66
N THR A 135 10.46 -3.63 0.73
CA THR A 135 9.55 -2.50 0.94
C THR A 135 8.35 -2.81 1.86
N VAL A 136 7.70 -3.97 1.71
CA VAL A 136 6.50 -4.32 2.50
C VAL A 136 6.78 -4.63 3.98
N ASP A 137 8.05 -4.76 4.35
CA ASP A 137 8.47 -4.99 5.74
C ASP A 137 8.63 -3.68 6.53
N TYR A 138 8.57 -2.53 5.85
CA TYR A 138 8.73 -1.21 6.45
C TYR A 138 7.40 -0.50 6.63
N ILE A 139 7.28 0.25 7.73
CA ILE A 139 6.22 1.22 7.97
C ILE A 139 6.76 2.61 7.58
N PRO A 140 6.38 3.17 6.43
CA PRO A 140 6.99 4.39 5.90
C PRO A 140 6.49 5.64 6.63
N VAL A 141 7.40 6.43 7.20
CA VAL A 141 7.04 7.68 7.92
C VAL A 141 6.33 8.70 7.02
N ASP A 142 6.74 8.80 5.76
CA ASP A 142 6.13 9.67 4.75
C ASP A 142 4.65 9.32 4.51
N LEU A 143 4.34 8.04 4.28
CA LEU A 143 2.94 7.59 4.10
C LEU A 143 2.09 7.93 5.31
N ASN A 144 2.57 7.60 6.51
CA ASN A 144 1.81 7.81 7.75
C ASN A 144 1.62 9.30 8.08
N CYS A 145 2.60 10.15 7.76
CA CYS A 145 2.44 11.61 7.87
C CYS A 145 1.36 12.15 6.90
N LEU A 146 1.29 11.63 5.66
CA LEU A 146 0.27 12.04 4.69
C LEU A 146 -1.14 11.58 5.10
N LEU A 147 -1.27 10.36 5.62
CA LEU A 147 -2.55 9.85 6.13
C LEU A 147 -2.99 10.60 7.38
N TYR A 148 -2.07 10.90 8.29
CA TYR A 148 -2.36 11.77 9.43
C TYR A 148 -2.86 13.15 8.99
N PHE A 149 -2.23 13.75 7.97
CA PHE A 149 -2.72 15.01 7.41
C PHE A 149 -4.13 14.87 6.84
N MET A 150 -4.41 13.77 6.12
CA MET A 150 -5.74 13.46 5.60
C MET A 150 -6.77 13.37 6.73
N GLU A 151 -6.50 12.61 7.80
CA GLU A 151 -7.44 12.41 8.91
C GLU A 151 -7.69 13.69 9.70
N LYS A 152 -6.65 14.48 9.95
CA LYS A 152 -6.78 15.79 10.63
C LYS A 152 -7.63 16.77 9.82
N ASN A 153 -7.48 16.80 8.50
CA ASN A 153 -8.14 17.80 7.65
C ASN A 153 -9.50 17.37 7.11
N CYS A 154 -9.74 16.07 6.92
CA CYS A 154 -11.07 15.57 6.57
C CYS A 154 -12.10 15.80 7.69
N GLY A 155 -11.65 15.96 8.95
CA GLY A 155 -12.50 16.36 10.09
C GLY A 155 -12.83 17.86 10.16
N SER A 156 -12.08 18.72 9.46
CA SER A 156 -12.24 20.18 9.54
C SER A 156 -13.31 20.70 8.58
N GLY A 157 -13.33 20.19 7.34
CA GLY A 157 -14.35 20.53 6.34
C GLY A 157 -15.75 20.04 6.74
N CYS A 158 -15.85 18.86 7.37
CA CYS A 158 -17.12 18.31 7.82
C CYS A 158 -17.73 19.11 8.99
N ARG A 159 -16.89 19.59 9.93
CA ARG A 159 -17.34 20.44 11.07
C ARG A 159 -17.86 21.82 10.65
N ARG A 160 -17.48 22.30 9.46
CA ARG A 160 -17.94 23.57 8.87
C ARG A 160 -19.14 23.35 7.93
N GLY A 161 -19.13 22.29 7.13
CA GLY A 161 -20.24 21.92 6.24
C GLY A 161 -21.53 21.55 6.99
N ASP A 162 -21.43 20.86 8.14
CA ASP A 162 -22.63 20.55 8.94
C ASP A 162 -23.26 21.80 9.57
N ARG A 163 -22.49 22.88 9.81
CA ARG A 163 -23.06 24.13 10.33
C ARG A 163 -23.79 24.94 9.27
N SER A 164 -23.31 24.94 8.03
CA SER A 164 -23.96 25.66 6.93
C SER A 164 -25.23 24.96 6.43
N VAL A 165 -25.31 23.63 6.55
CA VAL A 165 -26.55 22.87 6.30
C VAL A 165 -27.52 22.97 7.49
N ALA A 166 -27.01 23.00 8.74
CA ALA A 166 -27.85 23.18 9.93
C ALA A 166 -28.46 24.58 10.07
N SER A 167 -27.88 25.63 9.47
CA SER A 167 -28.47 26.98 9.47
C SER A 167 -29.70 27.13 8.57
N LEU A 168 -29.99 26.16 7.70
CA LEU A 168 -31.24 26.11 6.93
C LEU A 168 -32.35 25.32 7.64
N SER A 169 -32.09 24.73 8.81
CA SER A 169 -33.02 23.81 9.46
C SER A 169 -32.85 23.76 10.98
N ARG A 170 -33.03 24.88 11.69
CA ARG A 170 -33.23 24.83 13.16
C ARG A 170 -34.20 25.87 13.68
N THR A 171 -35.44 25.43 13.92
CA THR A 171 -36.11 25.71 15.18
C THR A 171 -35.43 24.88 16.29
N ASN A 172 -35.04 25.54 17.38
CA ASN A 172 -34.44 24.98 18.61
C ASN A 172 -35.57 24.69 19.66
N PRO A 173 -35.35 24.12 20.88
CA PRO A 173 -34.11 23.88 21.67
C PRO A 173 -34.13 22.51 22.46
N PRO A 174 -33.48 22.33 23.64
CA PRO A 174 -32.04 22.29 23.93
C PRO A 174 -31.57 20.98 24.64
N GLY A 175 -30.28 20.68 24.59
CA GLY A 175 -29.65 19.65 25.42
C GLY A 175 -28.17 19.46 25.07
N GLY A 176 -27.28 19.89 25.96
CA GLY A 176 -25.84 19.95 25.73
C GLY A 176 -25.14 18.60 25.76
N ALA A 177 -24.16 18.45 24.86
CA ALA A 177 -22.96 17.63 25.06
C ALA A 177 -21.91 18.07 24.04
N THR A 178 -20.87 18.77 24.50
CA THR A 178 -19.67 19.07 23.71
C THR A 178 -18.81 17.81 23.60
N GLY A 179 -19.13 16.96 22.63
CA GLY A 179 -18.29 15.82 22.23
C GLY A 179 -17.48 16.17 20.98
N SER A 180 -16.17 16.33 21.13
CA SER A 180 -15.23 16.40 20.00
C SER A 180 -15.03 15.00 19.42
N SER A 181 -16.00 14.50 18.66
CA SER A 181 -15.85 13.23 17.93
C SER A 181 -15.06 13.48 16.65
N SER A 182 -13.79 13.05 16.61
CA SER A 182 -13.04 13.02 15.35
C SER A 182 -13.70 12.01 14.41
N ILE A 183 -13.95 12.41 13.16
CA ILE A 183 -14.65 11.60 12.16
C ILE A 183 -13.87 10.32 11.80
N PHE A 184 -12.57 10.30 12.08
CA PHE A 184 -11.68 9.17 11.80
C PHE A 184 -11.22 8.42 13.06
N GLY A 185 -11.85 8.66 14.21
CA GLY A 185 -11.65 7.82 15.40
C GLY A 185 -10.18 7.60 15.80
N MET A 186 -9.32 8.60 15.67
CA MET A 186 -7.95 8.45 16.19
C MET A 186 -7.98 8.53 17.71
N THR A 187 -7.83 7.38 18.36
CA THR A 187 -7.20 7.35 19.68
C THR A 187 -5.74 7.78 19.54
N THR A 188 -5.22 8.39 20.59
CA THR A 188 -3.99 9.16 20.63
C THR A 188 -2.64 8.40 20.46
N PRO A 189 -2.51 7.04 20.43
CA PRO A 189 -1.17 6.44 20.54
C PRO A 189 -0.33 6.38 19.25
N ALA A 190 -0.91 6.52 18.05
CA ALA A 190 -0.14 6.42 16.79
C ALA A 190 0.92 7.54 16.63
N PHE A 191 0.67 8.73 17.20
CA PHE A 191 1.61 9.85 17.13
C PHE A 191 2.90 9.59 17.92
N SER A 192 2.80 8.98 19.11
CA SER A 192 3.98 8.65 19.91
C SER A 192 4.87 7.63 19.19
N ALA A 193 4.28 6.69 18.45
CA ALA A 193 5.01 5.71 17.64
C ALA A 193 5.78 6.37 16.48
N ILE A 194 5.20 7.38 15.83
CA ILE A 194 5.85 8.14 14.74
C ILE A 194 7.01 9.00 15.28
N THR A 195 6.84 9.67 16.43
CA THR A 195 7.87 10.55 17.00
C THR A 195 9.01 9.79 17.70
N CYS A 196 8.74 8.62 18.30
CA CYS A 196 9.80 7.77 18.88
C CYS A 196 10.62 7.02 17.81
N GLY A 197 10.06 6.78 16.61
CA GLY A 197 10.72 6.01 15.54
C GLY A 197 11.55 6.83 14.56
N ALA A 198 11.61 8.16 14.70
CA ALA A 198 12.26 9.05 13.72
C ALA A 198 13.79 8.90 13.61
N ASN A 199 14.40 7.95 14.31
CA ASN A 199 15.83 7.62 14.14
C ASN A 199 16.12 6.13 13.89
N GLU A 200 15.13 5.23 13.90
CA GLU A 200 15.35 3.80 13.68
C GLU A 200 14.21 3.17 12.89
N ASN A 201 14.54 2.58 11.74
CA ASN A 201 13.65 1.72 10.95
C ASN A 201 13.13 0.58 11.85
N SER A 202 11.94 0.73 12.44
CA SER A 202 11.33 -0.28 13.29
C SER A 202 10.93 -1.49 12.45
N ARG A 203 11.68 -2.57 12.62
CA ARG A 203 11.50 -3.85 11.93
C ARG A 203 10.24 -4.54 12.45
N LEU A 204 9.28 -4.83 11.58
CA LEU A 204 8.20 -5.75 11.91
C LEU A 204 8.79 -7.14 12.14
N ARG A 205 8.53 -7.75 13.32
CA ARG A 205 8.76 -9.19 13.51
C ARG A 205 7.77 -9.92 12.61
N SER A 206 8.27 -10.77 11.73
CA SER A 206 7.42 -11.60 10.87
C SER A 206 6.48 -12.45 11.74
N PRO A 207 5.17 -12.52 11.45
CA PRO A 207 4.30 -13.46 12.14
C PRO A 207 4.78 -14.90 11.86
N PRO A 208 4.67 -15.82 12.82
CA PRO A 208 4.99 -17.22 12.58
C PRO A 208 4.08 -17.75 11.45
N ARG A 209 4.70 -18.44 10.47
CA ARG A 209 3.96 -19.05 9.36
C ARG A 209 2.92 -20.04 9.93
N PRO A 210 1.67 -20.06 9.43
CA PRO A 210 0.73 -21.11 9.79
C PRO A 210 1.27 -22.47 9.31
N SER A 211 1.50 -23.38 10.25
CA SER A 211 1.85 -24.78 9.95
C SER A 211 0.61 -25.51 9.44
N PHE A 212 0.46 -25.60 8.12
CA PHE A 212 -0.46 -26.56 7.51
C PHE A 212 0.11 -27.98 7.66
N PRO A 213 -0.67 -28.95 8.17
CA PRO A 213 -0.22 -30.33 8.26
C PRO A 213 -0.22 -30.96 6.87
N TYR A 214 0.94 -31.00 6.22
CA TYR A 214 1.15 -31.94 5.13
C TYR A 214 1.22 -33.35 5.73
N SER A 215 0.12 -34.09 5.59
CA SER A 215 0.11 -35.55 5.70
C SER A 215 1.15 -36.13 4.74
N ARG A 216 2.11 -36.89 5.28
CA ARG A 216 3.09 -37.66 4.50
C ARG A 216 2.36 -38.54 3.50
N VAL A 217 2.47 -38.20 2.21
CA VAL A 217 2.23 -39.17 1.14
C VAL A 217 3.56 -39.89 0.91
N SER A 218 3.60 -41.17 1.29
CA SER A 218 4.74 -42.06 1.04
C SER A 218 5.01 -42.17 -0.48
N PRO A 219 6.27 -42.20 -0.93
CA PRO A 219 6.57 -42.38 -2.35
C PRO A 219 6.24 -43.82 -2.78
N PRO A 220 5.64 -44.04 -3.97
CA PRO A 220 5.45 -45.39 -4.47
C PRO A 220 6.79 -46.02 -4.89
N ALA A 221 6.83 -47.35 -4.76
CA ALA A 221 8.01 -48.18 -4.87
C ALA A 221 8.73 -48.09 -6.23
N ARG A 222 10.06 -48.14 -6.14
CA ARG A 222 11.02 -48.23 -7.24
C ARG A 222 10.74 -49.47 -8.09
N ARG A 223 10.29 -49.30 -9.33
CA ARG A 223 10.27 -50.37 -10.35
C ARG A 223 11.56 -50.28 -11.16
N GLN A 224 12.43 -51.28 -11.01
CA GLN A 224 13.47 -51.57 -12.00
C GLN A 224 12.76 -51.94 -13.32
N GLU A 225 13.20 -51.37 -14.45
CA GLU A 225 13.63 -52.12 -15.63
C GLU A 225 14.07 -51.21 -16.80
N ARG A 226 15.30 -51.50 -17.26
CA ARG A 226 15.83 -51.55 -18.64
C ARG A 226 15.92 -50.27 -19.50
N SER A 227 17.16 -50.05 -19.98
CA SER A 227 17.47 -49.14 -21.09
C SER A 227 16.89 -49.66 -22.42
N PRO A 228 16.73 -48.77 -23.41
CA PRO A 228 17.66 -48.83 -24.53
C PRO A 228 18.15 -47.45 -25.01
N SER A 229 19.42 -47.44 -25.39
CA SER A 229 20.07 -46.53 -26.33
C SER A 229 19.21 -46.23 -27.56
N PHE A 230 19.08 -44.95 -27.98
CA PHE A 230 19.12 -44.54 -29.40
C PHE A 230 19.03 -43.00 -29.56
N TRP A 231 19.84 -42.48 -30.49
CA TRP A 231 19.91 -41.13 -31.06
C TRP A 231 20.62 -40.00 -30.28
N LYS A 232 21.95 -39.98 -30.46
CA LYS A 232 22.69 -38.74 -30.74
C LYS A 232 22.45 -38.32 -32.20
N GLU A 233 22.51 -37.02 -32.42
CA GLU A 233 23.08 -36.30 -33.59
C GLU A 233 22.18 -35.22 -34.22
N SER A 234 22.84 -34.07 -34.40
CA SER A 234 22.68 -33.08 -35.48
C SER A 234 21.56 -32.03 -35.37
N CYS A 235 21.94 -30.82 -34.96
CA CYS A 235 21.79 -29.66 -35.86
C CYS A 235 22.69 -28.50 -35.40
N SER A 236 23.86 -28.40 -36.04
CA SER A 236 24.71 -27.22 -36.08
C SER A 236 24.88 -26.81 -37.55
N SER A 237 24.84 -25.50 -37.78
CA SER A 237 25.26 -24.79 -39.00
C SER A 237 24.31 -24.78 -40.19
N GLN A 238 23.73 -23.61 -40.46
CA GLN A 238 23.68 -23.03 -41.80
C GLN A 238 23.87 -21.51 -41.70
N ALA A 239 24.98 -21.05 -42.27
CA ALA A 239 25.23 -19.67 -42.66
C ALA A 239 25.11 -19.62 -44.19
N VAL A 240 24.26 -18.71 -44.68
CA VAL A 240 24.43 -17.93 -45.93
C VAL A 240 23.77 -16.58 -45.65
#